data_AF-A0A0F6W2C7-F1
#
_entry.id   AF-A0A0F6W2C7-F1
#
_cell.length_a   1.000
_cell.length_b   1.000
_cell.length_c   1.000
_cell.angle_alpha   90.00
_cell.angle_beta   90.00
_cell.angle_gamma   90.00
#
_symmetry.space_group_name_H-M   'P 1'
#
loop_
_entity.id
_entity.type
_entity.pdbx_description
1 polymer ?
#
loop_
_entity_poly.entity_id
_entity_poly.type
_entity_poly.pdbx_seq_one_letter_code
_entity_poly.pdbx_strand_id
1 'polypeptide(L)'
;MACAGAWLQSFGLNVTFSFLGIPVRVHGFFWLSAVFLGMPWYRDEPIGLTWWIPIVFVAILLHEMGHALAARRYGLNPEVHLLAFGGVTRMAAGRLTHARSIWVSFAGPLVGLVIGGAAYFALTSVAMPRVATMIARDIFLTNFWWAIFNLVPIVGLDGGNIMAAALDRFFGARGQRFARLFSIVVAAALIALALAVQNLFMVFVIGMLAWQNYREWQASSQFADRLQSQARMRPRAPAPQSESLEAPLREGWSALEAGDAPRVHRIAEALVSRARSDDDRFDVAHLLAWGRALTNDPEGAAQALRMLPRGRLPDALLEGVIQLELGRPAQAVKPLAEAIVGRADDFVAKRLARAAAGSARYDDVLAILDDAGKSEAVGVRALQIVVNEAFYAGHHEPAAKLGERLFARFGQASDAFNVACALGQLGRGADALGWLEKAIDAGLSDPSVIDRDGDLAPLRALPEFQALRVKAGLATT
;
A
#
# COMPACT_ATOMS: atom_id res chain seq x y z
N MET A 1 4.17 6.79 -21.20
CA MET A 1 2.74 6.83 -20.82
C MET A 1 2.49 7.50 -19.45
N ALA A 2 3.34 8.42 -18.99
CA ALA A 2 3.21 9.06 -17.68
C ALA A 2 2.41 10.38 -17.69
N CYS A 3 2.23 11.03 -18.86
CA CYS A 3 1.49 12.31 -18.95
C CYS A 3 -0.04 12.18 -18.99
N ALA A 4 -0.62 10.98 -19.13
CA ALA A 4 -2.08 10.81 -19.14
C ALA A 4 -2.69 10.76 -17.73
N GLY A 5 -1.89 10.50 -16.70
CA GLY A 5 -2.37 10.38 -15.31
C GLY A 5 -2.64 11.71 -14.61
N ALA A 6 -1.89 12.75 -14.97
CA ALA A 6 -2.04 14.09 -14.39
C ALA A 6 -3.30 14.82 -14.89
N TRP A 7 -3.74 14.57 -16.12
CA TRP A 7 -4.94 15.20 -16.70
C TRP A 7 -6.26 14.67 -16.11
N LEU A 8 -6.28 13.45 -15.56
CA LEU A 8 -7.47 12.88 -14.92
C LEU A 8 -7.68 13.33 -13.47
N GLN A 9 -6.64 13.85 -12.80
CA GLN A 9 -6.77 14.42 -11.46
C GLN A 9 -7.43 15.81 -11.48
N SER A 10 -7.43 16.47 -12.63
CA SER A 10 -7.95 17.84 -12.84
C SER A 10 -9.45 17.94 -13.10
N PHE A 11 -10.16 16.80 -13.27
CA PHE A 11 -11.62 16.80 -13.29
C PHE A 11 -12.14 16.70 -11.84
N GLY A 12 -12.59 17.82 -11.28
CA GLY A 12 -13.06 18.00 -9.90
C GLY A 12 -14.31 17.21 -9.49
N LEU A 13 -14.29 15.89 -9.65
CA LEU A 13 -15.38 14.98 -9.27
C LEU A 13 -15.01 14.01 -8.15
N ASN A 14 -13.83 14.16 -7.55
CA ASN A 14 -13.44 13.36 -6.39
C ASN A 14 -14.06 13.98 -5.13
N VAL A 15 -14.97 13.27 -4.49
CA VAL A 15 -15.57 13.70 -3.22
C VAL A 15 -14.84 13.01 -2.08
N THR A 16 -14.41 13.78 -1.09
CA THR A 16 -13.74 13.26 0.11
C THR A 16 -14.47 13.71 1.35
N PHE A 17 -14.77 12.77 2.24
CA PHE A 17 -15.42 13.04 3.51
C PHE A 17 -15.00 11.99 4.56
N SER A 18 -15.32 12.22 5.82
CA SER A 18 -15.13 11.23 6.89
C SER A 18 -16.48 10.64 7.28
N PHE A 19 -16.57 9.31 7.40
CA PHE A 19 -17.77 8.63 7.87
C PHE A 19 -17.41 7.72 9.05
N LEU A 20 -18.06 7.94 10.20
CA LEU A 20 -17.74 7.26 11.46
C LEU A 20 -16.26 7.38 11.87
N GLY A 21 -15.55 8.42 11.44
CA GLY A 21 -14.11 8.59 11.69
C GLY A 21 -13.20 7.82 10.73
N ILE A 22 -13.73 7.27 9.63
CA ILE A 22 -12.98 6.59 8.57
C ILE A 22 -12.97 7.49 7.33
N PRO A 23 -11.80 7.82 6.75
CA PRO A 23 -11.72 8.58 5.51
C PRO A 23 -12.37 7.83 4.34
N VAL A 24 -13.22 8.53 3.59
CA VAL A 24 -13.91 8.02 2.40
C VAL A 24 -13.57 8.92 1.20
N ARG A 25 -13.13 8.29 0.11
CA ARG A 25 -12.87 8.95 -1.17
C ARG A 25 -13.73 8.33 -2.25
N VAL A 26 -14.55 9.15 -2.91
CA VAL A 26 -15.41 8.75 -4.03
C VAL A 26 -14.80 9.30 -5.30
N HIS A 27 -14.42 8.42 -6.22
CA HIS A 27 -13.84 8.83 -7.50
C HIS A 27 -14.93 9.19 -8.50
N GLY A 28 -14.70 10.19 -9.37
CA GLY A 28 -15.70 10.64 -10.35
C GLY A 28 -16.29 9.52 -11.23
N PHE A 29 -15.48 8.53 -11.61
CA PHE A 29 -15.92 7.37 -12.40
C PHE A 29 -16.88 6.43 -11.66
N PHE A 30 -16.95 6.50 -10.33
CA PHE A 30 -17.96 5.78 -9.55
C PHE A 30 -19.36 6.17 -10.03
N TRP A 31 -19.64 7.48 -10.10
CA TRP A 31 -20.94 8.01 -10.51
C TRP A 31 -21.29 7.62 -11.95
N LEU A 32 -20.31 7.69 -12.85
CA LEU A 32 -20.50 7.26 -14.24
C LEU A 32 -20.83 5.76 -14.33
N SER A 33 -20.15 4.93 -13.53
CA SER A 33 -20.44 3.48 -13.48
C SER A 33 -21.82 3.19 -12.90
N ALA A 34 -22.27 3.93 -11.88
CA ALA A 34 -23.61 3.78 -11.31
C ALA A 34 -24.71 4.11 -12.35
N VAL A 35 -24.56 5.21 -13.10
CA VAL A 35 -25.46 5.56 -14.21
C VAL A 35 -25.46 4.46 -15.27
N PHE A 36 -24.27 4.04 -15.72
CA PHE A 36 -24.12 3.01 -16.75
C PHE A 36 -24.78 1.69 -16.37
N LEU A 37 -24.62 1.25 -15.11
CA LEU A 37 -25.23 0.01 -14.60
C LEU A 37 -26.75 0.11 -14.46
N GLY A 38 -27.29 1.29 -14.16
CA GLY A 38 -28.74 1.51 -14.02
C GLY A 38 -29.48 1.66 -15.35
N MET A 39 -28.80 2.16 -16.38
CA MET A 39 -29.39 2.51 -17.67
C MET A 39 -30.19 1.36 -18.33
N PRO A 40 -29.71 0.10 -18.35
CA PRO A 40 -30.48 -1.02 -18.87
C PRO A 40 -31.78 -1.31 -18.10
N TRP A 41 -31.81 -1.05 -16.79
CA TRP A 41 -32.96 -1.31 -15.92
C TRP A 41 -34.01 -0.20 -15.98
N TYR A 42 -33.55 1.03 -16.26
CA TYR A 42 -34.36 2.25 -16.25
C TYR A 42 -34.52 2.89 -17.63
N ARG A 43 -34.36 2.11 -18.71
CA ARG A 43 -34.49 2.59 -20.09
C ARG A 43 -35.83 3.27 -20.34
N ASP A 44 -36.92 2.65 -19.89
CA ASP A 44 -38.29 3.12 -20.17
C ASP A 44 -38.80 4.12 -19.11
N GLU A 45 -38.19 4.13 -17.92
CA GLU A 45 -38.51 5.06 -16.83
C GLU A 45 -37.22 5.71 -16.26
N PRO A 46 -36.58 6.66 -16.98
CA PRO A 46 -35.27 7.22 -16.59
C PRO A 46 -35.27 7.92 -15.22
N ILE A 47 -36.43 8.35 -14.74
CA ILE A 47 -36.59 8.93 -13.40
C ILE A 47 -36.09 7.97 -12.31
N GLY A 48 -36.10 6.65 -12.55
CA GLY A 48 -35.61 5.69 -11.57
C GLY A 48 -34.10 5.73 -11.31
N LEU A 49 -33.32 6.36 -12.20
CA LEU A 49 -31.93 6.65 -11.93
C LEU A 49 -31.73 7.55 -10.70
N THR A 50 -32.75 8.36 -10.34
CA THR A 50 -32.69 9.30 -9.21
C THR A 50 -32.60 8.60 -7.85
N TRP A 51 -33.22 7.41 -7.68
CA TRP A 51 -33.07 6.59 -6.48
C TRP A 51 -32.01 5.51 -6.64
N TRP A 52 -31.84 4.96 -7.85
CA TRP A 52 -30.81 3.94 -8.13
C TRP A 52 -29.40 4.39 -7.76
N ILE A 53 -28.99 5.59 -8.19
CA ILE A 53 -27.61 6.08 -7.97
C ILE A 53 -27.31 6.23 -6.46
N PRO A 54 -28.14 6.90 -5.64
CA PRO A 54 -27.97 6.90 -4.19
C PRO A 54 -27.98 5.51 -3.55
N ILE A 55 -28.85 4.59 -4.01
CA ILE A 55 -28.92 3.22 -3.46
C ILE A 55 -27.62 2.48 -3.71
N VAL A 56 -27.07 2.53 -4.93
CA VAL A 56 -25.77 1.91 -5.27
C VAL A 56 -24.63 2.54 -4.46
N PHE A 57 -24.61 3.87 -4.34
CA PHE A 57 -23.65 4.58 -3.51
C PHE A 57 -23.67 4.10 -2.06
N VAL A 58 -24.84 4.11 -1.42
CA VAL A 58 -24.99 3.72 -0.03
C VAL A 58 -24.70 2.23 0.16
N ALA A 59 -25.14 1.37 -0.74
CA ALA A 59 -24.90 -0.08 -0.66
C ALA A 59 -23.40 -0.40 -0.69
N ILE A 60 -22.65 0.14 -1.65
CA ILE A 60 -21.21 -0.09 -1.76
C ILE A 60 -20.47 0.58 -0.59
N LEU A 61 -20.86 1.80 -0.20
CA LEU A 61 -20.26 2.48 0.95
C LEU A 61 -20.43 1.66 2.24
N LEU A 62 -21.63 1.16 2.52
CA LEU A 62 -21.91 0.37 3.72
C LEU A 62 -21.21 -1.00 3.69
N HIS A 63 -21.10 -1.63 2.51
CA HIS A 63 -20.31 -2.84 2.31
C HIS A 63 -18.84 -2.60 2.70
N GLU A 64 -18.20 -1.58 2.12
CA GLU A 64 -16.81 -1.24 2.43
C GLU A 64 -16.63 -0.81 3.89
N MET A 65 -17.60 -0.10 4.45
CA MET A 65 -17.62 0.27 5.86
C MET A 65 -17.68 -0.96 6.77
N GLY A 66 -18.34 -2.04 6.34
CA GLY A 66 -18.33 -3.33 7.04
C GLY A 66 -16.91 -3.86 7.22
N HIS A 67 -16.13 -3.89 6.14
CA HIS A 67 -14.70 -4.27 6.21
C HIS A 67 -13.90 -3.31 7.09
N ALA A 68 -14.07 -2.00 6.87
CA ALA A 68 -13.32 -0.97 7.57
C ALA A 68 -13.56 -1.01 9.09
N LEU A 69 -14.82 -1.13 9.53
CA LEU A 69 -15.16 -1.22 10.96
C LEU A 69 -14.63 -2.53 11.57
N ALA A 70 -14.71 -3.65 10.85
CA ALA A 70 -14.13 -4.91 11.30
C ALA A 70 -12.61 -4.83 11.45
N ALA A 71 -11.93 -4.18 10.50
CA ALA A 71 -10.49 -3.95 10.55
C ALA A 71 -10.10 -3.00 11.70
N ARG A 72 -10.86 -1.92 11.91
CA ARG A 72 -10.62 -0.95 12.98
C ARG A 72 -10.72 -1.57 14.37
N ARG A 73 -11.61 -2.55 14.56
CA ARG A 73 -11.69 -3.35 15.81
C ARG A 73 -10.36 -4.05 16.15
N TYR A 74 -9.53 -4.33 15.13
CA TYR A 74 -8.21 -4.94 15.30
C TYR A 74 -7.06 -3.94 15.32
N GLY A 75 -7.34 -2.64 15.49
CA GLY A 75 -6.32 -1.59 15.58
C GLY A 75 -5.72 -1.18 14.24
N LEU A 76 -6.36 -1.53 13.12
CA LEU A 76 -5.94 -1.07 11.79
C LEU A 76 -6.58 0.29 11.49
N ASN A 77 -5.89 1.08 10.65
CA ASN A 77 -6.37 2.37 10.14
C ASN A 77 -6.85 2.19 8.69
N PRO A 78 -8.16 1.93 8.48
CA PRO A 78 -8.70 1.75 7.14
C PRO A 78 -9.03 3.08 6.45
N GLU A 79 -8.97 3.08 5.12
CA GLU A 79 -9.46 4.12 4.23
C GLU A 79 -10.34 3.50 3.14
N VAL A 80 -11.50 4.09 2.86
CA VAL A 80 -12.45 3.58 1.86
C VAL A 80 -12.32 4.37 0.57
N HIS A 81 -12.12 3.67 -0.54
CA HIS A 81 -12.10 4.25 -1.88
C HIS A 81 -13.23 3.65 -2.73
N LEU A 82 -14.17 4.48 -3.17
CA LEU A 82 -15.20 4.06 -4.13
C LEU A 82 -14.71 4.33 -5.56
N LEU A 83 -14.55 3.25 -6.33
CA LEU A 83 -13.95 3.24 -7.67
C LEU A 83 -15.02 2.88 -8.71
N ALA A 84 -14.66 2.93 -10.00
CA ALA A 84 -15.54 2.41 -11.03
C ALA A 84 -15.87 0.94 -10.73
N PHE A 85 -17.18 0.59 -10.77
CA PHE A 85 -17.67 -0.77 -10.58
C PHE A 85 -17.47 -1.38 -9.18
N GLY A 86 -17.21 -0.58 -8.13
CA GLY A 86 -17.11 -1.11 -6.76
C GLY A 86 -16.41 -0.19 -5.75
N GLY A 87 -15.81 -0.79 -4.74
CA GLY A 87 -15.02 -0.11 -3.71
C GLY A 87 -13.79 -0.92 -3.34
N VAL A 88 -12.86 -0.27 -2.64
CA VAL A 88 -11.74 -0.95 -1.98
C VAL A 88 -11.48 -0.30 -0.62
N THR A 89 -11.43 -1.13 0.40
CA THR A 89 -10.97 -0.75 1.72
C THR A 89 -9.45 -0.97 1.81
N ARG A 90 -8.70 0.13 1.79
CA ARG A 90 -7.26 0.14 2.00
C ARG A 90 -6.96 0.12 3.49
N MET A 91 -5.93 -0.62 3.87
CA MET A 91 -5.46 -0.67 5.25
C MET A 91 -3.93 -0.62 5.22
N ALA A 92 -3.33 0.09 6.18
CA ALA A 92 -1.88 0.02 6.38
C ALA A 92 -1.46 -1.43 6.64
N ALA A 93 -0.26 -1.81 6.18
CA ALA A 93 0.22 -3.19 6.24
C ALA A 93 0.31 -3.68 7.69
N GLY A 94 -0.69 -4.47 8.13
CA GLY A 94 -0.73 -5.16 9.41
C GLY A 94 -1.02 -6.64 9.20
N ARG A 95 -0.30 -7.52 9.89
CA ARG A 95 -0.54 -8.98 9.80
C ARG A 95 -1.76 -9.34 10.62
N LEU A 96 -2.91 -9.53 9.97
CA LEU A 96 -4.07 -10.18 10.57
C LEU A 96 -3.82 -11.70 10.66
N THR A 97 -4.32 -12.34 11.72
CA THR A 97 -4.40 -13.80 11.75
C THR A 97 -5.41 -14.28 10.70
N HIS A 98 -5.30 -15.54 10.24
CA HIS A 98 -6.22 -16.08 9.22
C HIS A 98 -7.69 -15.92 9.61
N ALA A 99 -8.04 -16.17 10.87
CA ALA A 99 -9.40 -16.02 11.38
C ALA A 99 -9.88 -14.56 11.35
N ARG A 100 -9.00 -13.60 11.69
CA ARG A 100 -9.33 -12.17 11.61
C ARG A 100 -9.48 -11.72 10.16
N SER A 101 -8.63 -12.22 9.25
CA SER A 101 -8.74 -11.95 7.81
C SER A 101 -10.07 -12.43 7.25
N ILE A 102 -10.47 -13.68 7.56
CA ILE A 102 -11.77 -14.23 7.17
C ILE A 102 -12.92 -13.37 7.70
N TRP A 103 -12.87 -12.96 8.97
CA TRP A 103 -13.90 -12.11 9.55
C TRP A 103 -13.98 -10.73 8.86
N VAL A 104 -12.84 -10.08 8.64
CA VAL A 104 -12.79 -8.78 7.96
C VAL A 104 -13.37 -8.90 6.55
N SER A 105 -12.98 -9.91 5.77
CA SER A 105 -13.54 -10.16 4.43
C SER A 105 -15.02 -10.53 4.46
N PHE A 106 -15.52 -11.19 5.50
CA PHE A 106 -16.95 -11.51 5.60
C PHE A 106 -17.81 -10.31 6.05
N ALA A 107 -17.22 -9.35 6.75
CA ALA A 107 -17.97 -8.25 7.36
C ALA A 107 -18.71 -7.37 6.35
N GLY A 108 -18.12 -7.08 5.18
CA GLY A 108 -18.79 -6.33 4.11
C GLY A 108 -20.02 -7.05 3.54
N PRO A 109 -19.88 -8.29 3.05
CA PRO A 109 -21.01 -9.08 2.59
C PRO A 109 -22.10 -9.27 3.65
N LEU A 110 -21.72 -9.43 4.92
CA LEU A 110 -22.71 -9.54 6.01
C LEU A 110 -23.59 -8.29 6.11
N VAL A 111 -23.02 -7.09 5.97
CA VAL A 111 -23.80 -5.84 5.94
C VAL A 111 -24.80 -5.85 4.79
N GLY A 112 -24.36 -6.21 3.58
CA GLY A 112 -25.24 -6.32 2.41
C GLY A 112 -26.35 -7.36 2.59
N LEU A 113 -26.04 -8.54 3.14
CA LEU A 113 -27.03 -9.58 3.40
C LEU A 113 -28.08 -9.14 4.44
N VAL A 114 -27.67 -8.45 5.50
CA VAL A 114 -28.58 -7.94 6.52
C VAL A 114 -29.51 -6.86 5.94
N ILE A 115 -28.97 -5.89 5.20
CA ILE A 115 -29.76 -4.83 4.56
C ILE A 115 -30.70 -5.41 3.51
N GLY A 116 -30.20 -6.32 2.67
CA GLY A 116 -30.99 -7.02 1.67
C GLY A 116 -32.12 -7.83 2.31
N GLY A 117 -31.82 -8.62 3.35
CA GLY A 117 -32.83 -9.40 4.07
C GLY A 117 -33.93 -8.53 4.69
N ALA A 118 -33.55 -7.38 5.28
CA ALA A 118 -34.51 -6.42 5.82
C ALA A 118 -35.40 -5.81 4.71
N ALA A 119 -34.83 -5.45 3.56
CA ALA A 119 -35.58 -4.93 2.43
C ALA A 119 -36.54 -5.98 1.84
N TYR A 120 -36.10 -7.24 1.73
CA TYR A 120 -36.95 -8.36 1.31
C TYR A 120 -38.11 -8.61 2.27
N PHE A 121 -37.85 -8.58 3.57
CA PHE A 121 -38.88 -8.69 4.59
C PHE A 121 -39.92 -7.56 4.46
N ALA A 122 -39.46 -6.32 4.27
CA ALA A 122 -40.34 -5.18 4.07
C ALA A 122 -41.23 -5.33 2.82
N LEU A 123 -40.65 -5.78 1.69
CA LEU A 123 -41.37 -6.03 0.44
C LEU A 123 -42.48 -7.08 0.56
N THR A 124 -42.29 -8.08 1.43
CA THR A 124 -43.22 -9.20 1.60
C THR A 124 -44.23 -9.01 2.72
N SER A 125 -43.94 -8.11 3.66
CA SER A 125 -44.73 -7.93 4.88
C SER A 125 -45.53 -6.62 4.93
N VAL A 126 -45.19 -5.64 4.07
CA VAL A 126 -45.80 -4.31 4.09
C VAL A 126 -46.35 -3.97 2.71
N ALA A 127 -47.63 -3.60 2.65
CA ALA A 127 -48.22 -3.06 1.43
C ALA A 127 -47.68 -1.63 1.19
N MET A 128 -47.03 -1.42 0.06
CA MET A 128 -46.36 -0.16 -0.27
C MET A 128 -46.91 0.43 -1.58
N PRO A 129 -46.92 1.78 -1.73
CA PRO A 129 -47.15 2.42 -3.01
C PRO A 129 -46.09 2.00 -4.04
N ARG A 130 -46.45 2.04 -5.34
CA ARG A 130 -45.60 1.57 -6.46
C ARG A 130 -44.13 2.02 -6.37
N VAL A 131 -43.89 3.31 -6.10
CA VAL A 131 -42.52 3.88 -6.03
C VAL A 131 -41.74 3.32 -4.85
N ALA A 132 -42.38 3.18 -3.68
CA ALA A 132 -41.72 2.61 -2.50
C ALA A 132 -41.37 1.13 -2.72
N THR A 133 -42.24 0.37 -3.40
CA THR A 133 -41.95 -1.00 -3.82
C THR A 133 -40.74 -1.08 -4.76
N MET A 134 -40.60 -0.14 -5.71
CA MET A 134 -39.43 -0.08 -6.61
C MET A 134 -38.14 0.20 -5.84
N ILE A 135 -38.15 1.20 -4.95
CA ILE A 135 -36.99 1.54 -4.12
C ILE A 135 -36.60 0.37 -3.21
N ALA A 136 -37.55 -0.25 -2.53
CA ALA A 136 -37.27 -1.40 -1.66
C ALA A 136 -36.73 -2.60 -2.45
N ARG A 137 -37.23 -2.81 -3.68
CA ARG A 137 -36.70 -3.82 -4.60
C ARG A 137 -35.26 -3.53 -5.00
N ASP A 138 -34.92 -2.30 -5.31
CA ASP A 138 -33.54 -1.91 -5.64
C ASP A 138 -32.59 -2.04 -4.45
N ILE A 139 -33.03 -1.65 -3.25
CA ILE A 139 -32.24 -1.86 -2.02
C ILE A 139 -31.98 -3.35 -1.82
N PHE A 140 -33.01 -4.19 -1.97
CA PHE A 140 -32.86 -5.64 -1.86
C PHE A 140 -31.88 -6.16 -2.91
N LEU A 141 -32.14 -5.91 -4.20
CA LEU A 141 -31.36 -6.47 -5.29
C LEU A 141 -29.91 -6.00 -5.21
N THR A 142 -29.66 -4.72 -5.00
CA THR A 142 -28.31 -4.17 -4.92
C THR A 142 -27.56 -4.74 -3.73
N ASN A 143 -28.11 -4.71 -2.51
CA ASN A 143 -27.38 -5.18 -1.33
C ASN A 143 -27.21 -6.70 -1.31
N PHE A 144 -28.25 -7.45 -1.65
CA PHE A 144 -28.23 -8.91 -1.63
C PHE A 144 -27.33 -9.45 -2.73
N TRP A 145 -27.54 -9.08 -4.00
CA TRP A 145 -26.74 -9.63 -5.10
C TRP A 145 -25.31 -9.11 -5.10
N TRP A 146 -25.06 -7.88 -4.63
CA TRP A 146 -23.68 -7.41 -4.41
C TRP A 146 -22.95 -8.24 -3.36
N ALA A 147 -23.61 -8.56 -2.25
CA ALA A 147 -23.02 -9.43 -1.23
C ALA A 147 -22.78 -10.86 -1.74
N ILE A 148 -23.76 -11.44 -2.44
CA ILE A 148 -23.62 -12.79 -3.05
C ILE A 148 -22.49 -12.81 -4.08
N PHE A 149 -22.40 -11.79 -4.94
CA PHE A 149 -21.33 -11.66 -5.91
C PHE A 149 -19.97 -11.57 -5.21
N ASN A 150 -19.84 -10.74 -4.17
CA ASN A 150 -18.60 -10.63 -3.42
C ASN A 150 -18.23 -11.92 -2.67
N LEU A 151 -19.19 -12.78 -2.31
CA LEU A 151 -18.93 -14.09 -1.71
C LEU A 151 -18.52 -15.17 -2.71
N VAL A 152 -18.49 -14.87 -4.02
CA VAL A 152 -17.96 -15.79 -5.02
C VAL A 152 -16.47 -16.08 -4.72
N PRO A 153 -16.04 -17.36 -4.75
CA PRO A 153 -14.68 -17.76 -4.37
C PRO A 153 -13.65 -17.48 -5.47
N ILE A 154 -13.52 -16.21 -5.85
CA ILE A 154 -12.49 -15.69 -6.78
C ILE A 154 -11.65 -14.67 -6.02
N VAL A 155 -10.35 -14.90 -5.88
CA VAL A 155 -9.44 -13.95 -5.20
C VAL A 155 -9.50 -12.60 -5.92
N GLY A 156 -9.68 -11.53 -5.13
CA GLY A 156 -10.09 -10.21 -5.60
C GLY A 156 -11.51 -9.85 -5.14
N LEU A 157 -12.34 -10.86 -4.87
CA LEU A 157 -13.62 -10.74 -4.16
C LEU A 157 -13.47 -11.24 -2.72
N ASP A 158 -14.42 -10.88 -1.85
CA ASP A 158 -14.40 -11.22 -0.43
C ASP A 158 -14.40 -12.73 -0.17
N GLY A 159 -15.23 -13.49 -0.88
CA GLY A 159 -15.30 -14.95 -0.81
C GLY A 159 -14.00 -15.60 -1.25
N GLY A 160 -13.32 -15.02 -2.24
CA GLY A 160 -11.98 -15.43 -2.65
C GLY A 160 -10.93 -15.18 -1.57
N ASN A 161 -10.99 -14.03 -0.90
CA ASN A 161 -10.10 -13.70 0.21
C ASN A 161 -10.34 -14.60 1.44
N ILE A 162 -11.60 -14.93 1.74
CA ILE A 162 -11.98 -15.91 2.77
C ILE A 162 -11.40 -17.28 2.43
N MET A 163 -11.61 -17.75 1.19
CA MET A 163 -11.07 -19.02 0.70
C MET A 163 -9.54 -19.03 0.77
N ALA A 164 -8.88 -17.95 0.33
CA ALA A 164 -7.43 -17.85 0.34
C ALA A 164 -6.87 -17.89 1.76
N ALA A 165 -7.46 -17.17 2.70
CA ALA A 165 -7.07 -17.21 4.11
C ALA A 165 -7.29 -18.60 4.74
N ALA A 166 -8.38 -19.28 4.39
CA ALA A 166 -8.63 -20.65 4.84
C ALA A 166 -7.60 -21.64 4.26
N LEU A 167 -7.36 -21.60 2.96
CA LEU A 167 -6.40 -22.49 2.29
C LEU A 167 -4.97 -22.22 2.77
N ASP A 168 -4.59 -20.96 3.00
CA ASP A 168 -3.28 -20.60 3.56
C ASP A 168 -3.08 -21.17 4.98
N ARG A 169 -4.15 -21.21 5.79
CA ARG A 169 -4.10 -21.80 7.14
C ARG A 169 -3.78 -23.29 7.13
N PHE A 170 -4.28 -24.05 6.14
CA PHE A 170 -4.11 -25.50 6.04
C PHE A 170 -2.87 -25.91 5.22
N PHE A 171 -2.55 -25.16 4.18
CA PHE A 171 -1.53 -25.54 3.19
C PHE A 171 -0.32 -24.58 3.13
N GLY A 172 -0.28 -23.56 3.99
CA GLY A 172 0.77 -22.53 4.01
C GLY A 172 0.89 -21.83 2.65
N ALA A 173 2.12 -21.55 2.21
CA ALA A 173 2.39 -20.87 0.94
C ALA A 173 1.75 -21.54 -0.30
N ARG A 174 1.41 -22.84 -0.25
CA ARG A 174 0.69 -23.52 -1.34
C ARG A 174 -0.80 -23.18 -1.36
N GLY A 175 -1.38 -22.80 -0.23
CA GLY A 175 -2.79 -22.44 -0.08
C GLY A 175 -3.19 -21.26 -0.96
N GLN A 176 -2.37 -20.22 -1.01
CA GLN A 176 -2.56 -19.08 -1.92
C GLN A 176 -2.53 -19.50 -3.41
N ARG A 177 -1.67 -20.45 -3.77
CA ARG A 177 -1.61 -20.99 -5.14
C ARG A 177 -2.87 -21.77 -5.49
N PHE A 178 -3.36 -22.61 -4.57
CA PHE A 178 -4.61 -23.33 -4.76
C PHE A 178 -5.82 -22.40 -4.85
N ALA A 179 -5.86 -21.36 -4.03
CA ALA A 179 -6.92 -20.35 -4.07
C ALA A 179 -6.99 -19.68 -5.45
N ARG A 180 -5.85 -19.29 -6.03
CA ARG A 180 -5.78 -18.68 -7.36
C ARG A 180 -6.20 -19.65 -8.47
N LEU A 181 -5.72 -20.90 -8.41
CA LEU A 181 -6.12 -21.91 -9.40
C LEU A 181 -7.62 -22.19 -9.35
N PHE A 182 -8.17 -22.35 -8.15
CA PHE A 182 -9.60 -22.52 -7.95
C PHE A 182 -10.40 -21.32 -8.47
N SER A 183 -9.90 -20.10 -8.21
CA SER A 183 -10.49 -18.86 -8.73
C SER A 183 -10.57 -18.84 -10.25
N ILE A 184 -9.53 -19.31 -10.95
CA ILE A 184 -9.51 -19.38 -12.42
C ILE A 184 -10.58 -20.36 -12.93
N VAL A 185 -10.73 -21.52 -12.29
CA VAL A 185 -11.74 -22.52 -12.68
C VAL A 185 -13.15 -21.99 -12.48
N VAL A 186 -13.43 -21.38 -11.32
CA VAL A 186 -14.71 -20.75 -11.02
C VAL A 186 -15.00 -19.60 -11.98
N ALA A 187 -14.01 -18.74 -12.25
CA ALA A 187 -14.14 -17.64 -13.19
C ALA A 187 -14.45 -18.14 -14.61
N ALA A 188 -13.82 -19.22 -15.08
CA ALA A 188 -14.11 -19.80 -16.39
C ALA A 188 -15.56 -20.30 -16.50
N ALA A 189 -16.06 -20.98 -15.47
CA ALA A 189 -17.45 -21.43 -15.43
C ALA A 189 -18.44 -20.24 -15.43
N LEU A 190 -18.14 -19.19 -14.66
CA LEU A 190 -18.99 -17.99 -14.62
C LEU A 190 -18.92 -17.17 -15.91
N ILE A 191 -17.78 -17.13 -16.59
CA ILE A 191 -17.66 -16.50 -17.92
C ILE A 191 -18.53 -17.26 -18.94
N ALA A 192 -18.50 -18.59 -18.93
CA ALA A 192 -19.35 -19.39 -19.81
C ALA A 192 -20.84 -19.14 -19.53
N LEU A 193 -21.24 -19.06 -18.25
CA LEU A 193 -22.60 -18.70 -17.85
C LEU A 193 -22.95 -17.27 -18.31
N ALA A 194 -22.07 -16.30 -18.10
CA ALA A 194 -22.28 -14.91 -18.51
C ALA A 194 -22.43 -14.77 -20.04
N LEU A 195 -21.67 -15.53 -20.82
CA LEU A 195 -21.81 -15.61 -22.27
C LEU A 195 -23.16 -16.24 -22.68
N ALA A 196 -23.59 -17.30 -22.01
CA ALA A 196 -24.86 -17.97 -22.29
C ALA A 196 -26.07 -17.05 -22.07
N VAL A 197 -25.99 -16.14 -21.09
CA VAL A 197 -27.01 -15.11 -20.84
C VAL A 197 -26.71 -13.76 -21.50
N GLN A 198 -25.71 -13.71 -22.39
CA GLN A 198 -25.31 -12.51 -23.15
C GLN A 198 -24.93 -11.29 -22.28
N ASN A 199 -24.48 -11.51 -21.04
CA ASN A 199 -24.04 -10.46 -20.14
C ASN A 199 -22.55 -10.15 -20.35
N LEU A 200 -22.25 -9.38 -21.40
CA LEU A 200 -20.88 -8.99 -21.77
C LEU A 200 -20.16 -8.20 -20.66
N PHE A 201 -20.90 -7.46 -19.84
CA PHE A 201 -20.34 -6.74 -18.71
C PHE A 201 -19.74 -7.70 -17.67
N MET A 202 -20.48 -8.75 -17.30
CA MET A 202 -19.97 -9.78 -16.39
C MET A 202 -18.81 -10.58 -17.00
N VAL A 203 -18.83 -10.83 -18.31
CA VAL A 203 -17.68 -11.43 -19.02
C VAL A 203 -16.44 -10.57 -18.85
N PHE A 204 -16.56 -9.25 -19.00
CA PHE A 204 -15.45 -8.32 -18.82
C PHE A 204 -14.93 -8.31 -17.36
N VAL A 205 -15.81 -8.13 -16.38
CA VAL A 205 -15.42 -8.07 -14.95
C VAL A 205 -14.78 -9.38 -14.49
N ILE A 206 -15.43 -10.52 -14.75
CA ILE A 206 -14.93 -11.83 -14.33
C ILE A 206 -13.68 -12.20 -15.13
N GLY A 207 -13.62 -11.85 -16.42
CA GLY A 207 -12.44 -12.04 -17.27
C GLY A 207 -11.22 -11.28 -16.75
N MET A 208 -11.40 -10.04 -16.29
CA MET A 208 -10.35 -9.26 -15.64
C MET A 208 -9.84 -9.94 -14.36
N LEU A 209 -10.75 -10.43 -13.50
CA LEU A 209 -10.39 -11.16 -12.28
C LEU A 209 -9.68 -12.47 -12.60
N ALA A 210 -10.12 -13.22 -13.60
CA ALA A 210 -9.48 -14.45 -14.06
C ALA A 210 -8.05 -14.17 -14.55
N TRP A 211 -7.87 -13.10 -15.33
CA TRP A 211 -6.56 -12.68 -15.83
C TRP A 211 -5.60 -12.30 -14.70
N GLN A 212 -6.06 -11.53 -13.72
CA GLN A 212 -5.27 -11.18 -12.52
C GLN A 212 -4.83 -12.44 -11.77
N ASN A 213 -5.77 -13.36 -11.49
CA ASN A 213 -5.48 -14.64 -10.85
C ASN A 213 -4.51 -15.51 -11.65
N TYR A 214 -4.65 -15.55 -12.98
CA TYR A 214 -3.75 -16.30 -13.86
C TYR A 214 -2.32 -15.76 -13.83
N ARG A 215 -2.14 -14.45 -13.97
CA ARG A 215 -0.81 -13.81 -13.90
C ARG A 215 -0.13 -14.09 -12.57
N GLU A 216 -0.88 -13.95 -11.49
CA GLU A 216 -0.42 -14.15 -10.14
C GLU A 216 -0.13 -15.64 -9.81
N TRP A 217 -0.93 -16.57 -10.36
CA TRP A 217 -0.65 -18.00 -10.26
C TRP A 217 0.60 -18.38 -11.06
N GLN A 218 0.77 -17.85 -12.27
CA GLN A 218 1.92 -18.11 -13.12
C GLN A 218 3.23 -17.63 -12.48
N ALA A 219 3.21 -16.46 -11.85
CA ALA A 219 4.36 -15.96 -11.08
C ALA A 219 4.74 -16.94 -9.94
N SER A 220 3.75 -17.52 -9.26
CA SER A 220 3.98 -18.48 -8.17
C SER A 220 4.41 -19.89 -8.64
N SER A 221 3.93 -20.35 -9.80
CA SER A 221 4.25 -21.68 -10.34
C SER A 221 5.67 -21.73 -10.89
N GLN A 222 6.08 -20.70 -11.62
CA GLN A 222 7.45 -20.58 -12.09
C GLN A 222 8.47 -20.59 -10.96
N PHE A 223 8.12 -20.11 -9.77
CA PHE A 223 8.98 -20.17 -8.59
C PHE A 223 9.06 -21.59 -7.99
N ALA A 224 7.91 -22.24 -7.78
CA ALA A 224 7.84 -23.57 -7.17
C ALA A 224 8.42 -24.69 -8.06
N ASP A 225 8.18 -24.64 -9.37
CA ASP A 225 8.69 -25.64 -10.32
C ASP A 225 10.23 -25.50 -10.48
N ARG A 226 10.77 -24.29 -10.31
CA ARG A 226 12.21 -24.03 -10.24
C ARG A 226 12.85 -24.58 -8.96
N LEU A 227 12.19 -24.47 -7.80
CA LEU A 227 12.67 -25.09 -6.55
C LEU A 227 12.67 -26.63 -6.62
N GLN A 228 11.62 -27.21 -7.20
CA GLN A 228 11.46 -28.67 -7.26
C GLN A 228 12.34 -29.33 -8.32
N SER A 229 12.58 -28.67 -9.47
CA SER A 229 13.55 -29.12 -10.46
C SER A 229 15.00 -29.07 -9.94
N GLN A 230 15.32 -28.11 -9.06
CA GLN A 230 16.60 -28.05 -8.36
C GLN A 230 16.77 -29.13 -7.29
N ALA A 231 15.74 -29.44 -6.51
CA ALA A 231 15.77 -30.53 -5.54
C ALA A 231 15.98 -31.91 -6.19
N ARG A 232 15.50 -32.10 -7.43
CA ARG A 232 15.66 -33.33 -8.22
C ARG A 232 17.00 -33.43 -8.95
N MET A 233 17.66 -32.29 -9.25
CA MET A 233 18.97 -32.24 -9.91
C MET A 233 20.16 -32.32 -8.92
N ARG A 234 19.99 -32.93 -7.75
CA ARG A 234 21.07 -33.12 -6.77
C ARG A 234 21.59 -34.57 -6.79
N PRO A 235 22.44 -34.97 -7.76
CA PRO A 235 23.34 -36.10 -7.51
C PRO A 235 24.36 -35.68 -6.44
N ARG A 236 24.63 -36.55 -5.47
CA ARG A 236 25.81 -36.40 -4.61
C ARG A 236 27.02 -36.77 -5.48
N ALA A 237 27.70 -35.78 -6.05
CA ALA A 237 28.87 -36.00 -6.90
C ALA A 237 30.02 -35.03 -6.57
N PRO A 238 31.27 -35.50 -6.69
CA PRO A 238 32.45 -34.90 -6.08
C PRO A 238 32.88 -33.61 -6.77
N ALA A 239 33.59 -32.75 -6.03
CA ALA A 239 34.09 -31.47 -6.52
C ALA A 239 35.16 -31.65 -7.63
N PRO A 240 34.99 -31.01 -8.80
CA PRO A 240 36.09 -30.75 -9.71
C PRO A 240 36.71 -29.37 -9.44
N GLN A 241 37.98 -29.28 -9.79
CA GLN A 241 38.92 -28.20 -9.50
C GLN A 241 38.77 -27.01 -10.47
N SER A 242 39.03 -25.81 -9.94
CA SER A 242 39.48 -24.57 -10.63
C SER A 242 38.60 -23.91 -11.72
N GLU A 243 37.28 -23.79 -11.54
CA GLU A 243 36.50 -22.79 -12.29
C GLU A 243 36.34 -21.50 -11.47
N SER A 244 36.79 -20.38 -12.03
CA SER A 244 36.62 -19.04 -11.45
C SER A 244 35.15 -18.72 -11.15
N LEU A 245 34.87 -18.17 -9.97
CA LEU A 245 33.52 -17.75 -9.58
C LEU A 245 33.11 -16.40 -10.17
N GLU A 246 34.00 -15.70 -10.86
CA GLU A 246 33.75 -14.36 -11.40
C GLU A 246 32.55 -14.32 -12.35
N ALA A 247 32.48 -15.24 -13.31
CA ALA A 247 31.39 -15.27 -14.29
C ALA A 247 30.01 -15.51 -13.64
N PRO A 248 29.82 -16.54 -12.78
CA PRO A 248 28.53 -16.75 -12.13
C PRO A 248 28.21 -15.67 -11.08
N LEU A 249 29.20 -15.11 -10.38
CA LEU A 249 28.96 -13.96 -9.49
C LEU A 249 28.46 -12.75 -10.28
N ARG A 250 29.09 -12.44 -11.43
CA ARG A 250 28.66 -11.34 -12.31
C ARG A 250 27.24 -11.55 -12.83
N GLU A 251 26.88 -12.77 -13.20
CA GLU A 251 25.51 -13.12 -13.57
C GLU A 251 24.53 -12.88 -12.40
N GLY A 252 24.93 -13.28 -11.19
CA GLY A 252 24.17 -13.04 -9.97
C GLY A 252 23.89 -11.56 -9.71
N TRP A 253 24.93 -10.72 -9.78
CA TRP A 253 24.82 -9.28 -9.61
C TRP A 253 23.97 -8.63 -10.69
N SER A 254 24.14 -9.04 -11.95
CA SER A 254 23.29 -8.57 -13.05
C SER A 254 21.82 -8.98 -12.88
N ALA A 255 21.56 -10.17 -12.35
CA ALA A 255 20.19 -10.59 -12.03
C ALA A 255 19.57 -9.76 -10.90
N LEU A 256 20.38 -9.30 -9.94
CA LEU A 256 19.95 -8.42 -8.86
C LEU A 256 19.56 -7.04 -9.40
N GLU A 257 20.39 -6.48 -10.28
CA GLU A 257 20.11 -5.22 -10.98
C GLU A 257 18.84 -5.30 -11.84
N ALA A 258 18.62 -6.46 -12.47
CA ALA A 258 17.41 -6.73 -13.25
C ALA A 258 16.15 -7.01 -12.39
N GLY A 259 16.28 -7.08 -11.06
CA GLY A 259 15.18 -7.36 -10.13
C GLY A 259 14.70 -8.82 -10.13
N ASP A 260 15.45 -9.77 -10.69
CA ASP A 260 15.11 -11.20 -10.71
C ASP A 260 15.59 -11.89 -9.42
N ALA A 261 14.94 -11.56 -8.30
CA ALA A 261 15.26 -12.09 -6.98
C ALA A 261 15.35 -13.63 -6.91
N PRO A 262 14.45 -14.41 -7.55
CA PRO A 262 14.59 -15.86 -7.62
C PRO A 262 15.86 -16.34 -8.33
N ARG A 263 16.30 -15.64 -9.38
CA ARG A 263 17.55 -15.97 -10.09
C ARG A 263 18.77 -15.64 -9.25
N VAL A 264 18.77 -14.50 -8.56
CA VAL A 264 19.82 -14.13 -7.58
C VAL A 264 19.99 -15.22 -6.53
N HIS A 265 18.89 -15.60 -5.88
CA HIS A 265 18.90 -16.64 -4.83
C HIS A 265 19.48 -17.96 -5.34
N ARG A 266 19.05 -18.41 -6.52
CA ARG A 266 19.55 -19.63 -7.15
C ARG A 266 21.05 -19.58 -7.41
N ILE A 267 21.51 -18.50 -8.06
CA ILE A 267 22.92 -18.37 -8.43
C ILE A 267 23.76 -18.38 -7.15
N ALA A 268 23.38 -17.57 -6.16
CA ALA A 268 24.10 -17.49 -4.90
C ALA A 268 24.16 -18.84 -4.16
N GLU A 269 23.03 -19.56 -4.06
CA GLU A 269 22.97 -20.85 -3.36
C GLU A 269 23.88 -21.91 -4.01
N ALA A 270 23.94 -21.93 -5.35
CA ALA A 270 24.85 -22.83 -6.08
C ALA A 270 26.33 -22.51 -5.83
N LEU A 271 26.67 -21.26 -5.53
CA LEU A 271 28.04 -20.80 -5.32
C LEU A 271 28.55 -21.03 -3.88
N VAL A 272 27.65 -21.21 -2.90
CA VAL A 272 28.03 -21.40 -1.47
C VAL A 272 29.07 -22.50 -1.29
N SER A 273 28.84 -23.67 -1.88
CA SER A 273 29.76 -24.82 -1.75
C SER A 273 31.05 -24.69 -2.56
N ARG A 274 31.12 -23.69 -3.45
CA ARG A 274 32.24 -23.42 -4.35
C ARG A 274 33.12 -22.27 -3.86
N ALA A 275 32.63 -21.38 -2.99
CA ALA A 275 33.41 -20.31 -2.39
C ALA A 275 34.60 -20.88 -1.59
N ARG A 276 35.83 -20.46 -1.93
CA ARG A 276 37.06 -20.93 -1.28
C ARG A 276 37.87 -19.79 -0.67
N SER A 277 37.98 -18.66 -1.37
CA SER A 277 38.64 -17.46 -0.87
C SER A 277 37.73 -16.66 0.06
N ASP A 278 38.31 -15.74 0.83
CA ASP A 278 37.53 -14.81 1.65
C ASP A 278 36.70 -13.85 0.79
N ASP A 279 37.21 -13.43 -0.37
CA ASP A 279 36.48 -12.56 -1.29
C ASP A 279 35.30 -13.31 -1.94
N ASP A 280 35.50 -14.58 -2.34
CA ASP A 280 34.40 -15.41 -2.84
C ASP A 280 33.30 -15.59 -1.77
N ARG A 281 33.71 -15.89 -0.53
CA ARG A 281 32.78 -16.05 0.59
C ARG A 281 32.02 -14.77 0.86
N PHE A 282 32.71 -13.63 0.76
CA PHE A 282 32.11 -12.31 0.93
C PHE A 282 31.04 -12.05 -0.13
N ASP A 283 31.37 -12.21 -1.41
CA ASP A 283 30.43 -11.93 -2.51
C ASP A 283 29.25 -12.91 -2.53
N VAL A 284 29.51 -14.20 -2.34
CA VAL A 284 28.45 -15.22 -2.31
C VAL A 284 27.51 -15.02 -1.11
N ALA A 285 28.03 -14.66 0.06
CA ALA A 285 27.21 -14.39 1.23
C ALA A 285 26.29 -13.18 1.02
N HIS A 286 26.79 -12.09 0.42
CA HIS A 286 25.98 -10.90 0.11
C HIS A 286 24.92 -11.20 -0.94
N LEU A 287 25.28 -11.91 -2.01
CA LEU A 287 24.34 -12.27 -3.06
C LEU A 287 23.25 -13.22 -2.54
N LEU A 288 23.62 -14.16 -1.66
CA LEU A 288 22.66 -15.08 -1.03
C LEU A 288 21.73 -14.33 -0.08
N ALA A 289 22.27 -13.40 0.71
CA ALA A 289 21.51 -12.56 1.62
C ALA A 289 20.50 -11.68 0.86
N TRP A 290 20.90 -11.02 -0.23
CA TRP A 290 19.97 -10.30 -1.12
C TRP A 290 18.91 -11.22 -1.71
N GLY A 291 19.32 -12.36 -2.26
CA GLY A 291 18.39 -13.33 -2.85
C GLY A 291 17.34 -13.82 -1.85
N ARG A 292 17.72 -14.07 -0.59
CA ARG A 292 16.81 -14.48 0.48
C ARG A 292 15.93 -13.33 0.97
N ALA A 293 16.50 -12.14 1.19
CA ALA A 293 15.75 -10.96 1.60
C ALA A 293 14.65 -10.60 0.59
N LEU A 294 14.97 -10.64 -0.71
CA LEU A 294 14.02 -10.32 -1.79
C LEU A 294 13.01 -11.45 -2.06
N THR A 295 13.28 -12.68 -1.62
CA THR A 295 12.33 -13.81 -1.70
C THR A 295 11.57 -14.03 -0.38
N ASN A 296 11.54 -13.02 0.49
CA ASN A 296 10.78 -13.00 1.75
C ASN A 296 11.26 -14.04 2.79
N ASP A 297 12.58 -14.27 2.85
CA ASP A 297 13.27 -15.07 3.87
C ASP A 297 14.32 -14.23 4.63
N PRO A 298 13.90 -13.31 5.51
CA PRO A 298 14.81 -12.41 6.22
C PRO A 298 15.68 -13.14 7.25
N GLU A 299 15.22 -14.25 7.83
CA GLU A 299 16.01 -15.07 8.76
C GLU A 299 17.15 -15.79 8.03
N GLY A 300 16.84 -16.40 6.88
CA GLY A 300 17.86 -17.00 6.04
C GLY A 300 18.81 -15.98 5.46
N ALA A 301 18.37 -14.74 5.18
CA ALA A 301 19.25 -13.65 4.76
C ALA A 301 20.24 -13.26 5.87
N ALA A 302 19.76 -13.12 7.10
CA ALA A 302 20.63 -12.87 8.26
C ALA A 302 21.61 -14.03 8.51
N GLN A 303 21.18 -15.28 8.29
CA GLN A 303 22.07 -16.43 8.37
C GLN A 303 23.17 -16.38 7.30
N ALA A 304 22.84 -15.96 6.08
CA ALA A 304 23.82 -15.79 5.01
C ALA A 304 24.89 -14.74 5.38
N LEU A 305 24.52 -13.63 6.03
CA LEU A 305 25.49 -12.65 6.52
C LEU A 305 26.42 -13.20 7.61
N ARG A 306 26.01 -14.21 8.39
CA ARG A 306 26.91 -14.86 9.36
C ARG A 306 28.00 -15.71 8.70
N MET A 307 27.90 -15.95 7.39
CA MET A 307 28.92 -16.66 6.61
C MET A 307 30.07 -15.75 6.16
N LEU A 308 29.98 -14.44 6.44
CA LEU A 308 31.04 -13.51 6.08
C LEU A 308 32.38 -13.86 6.75
N PRO A 309 33.51 -13.63 6.05
CA PRO A 309 34.82 -13.81 6.65
C PRO A 309 35.00 -12.96 7.91
N ARG A 310 35.82 -13.44 8.84
CA ARG A 310 36.11 -12.70 10.09
C ARG A 310 36.70 -11.32 9.77
N GLY A 311 36.18 -10.28 10.41
CA GLY A 311 36.63 -8.90 10.23
C GLY A 311 36.06 -8.19 9.00
N ARG A 312 35.26 -8.86 8.16
CA ARG A 312 34.53 -8.22 7.06
C ARG A 312 33.11 -7.88 7.53
N LEU A 313 32.75 -6.61 7.43
CA LEU A 313 31.41 -6.13 7.75
C LEU A 313 30.46 -6.31 6.55
N PRO A 314 29.15 -6.53 6.79
CA PRO A 314 28.18 -6.54 5.72
C PRO A 314 28.02 -5.14 5.10
N ASP A 315 27.56 -5.10 3.85
CA ASP A 315 27.08 -3.88 3.22
C ASP A 315 25.95 -3.25 4.06
N ALA A 316 26.04 -1.95 4.32
CA ALA A 316 25.17 -1.25 5.26
C ALA A 316 23.70 -1.24 4.78
N LEU A 317 23.46 -1.15 3.47
CA LEU A 317 22.10 -1.21 2.92
C LEU A 317 21.50 -2.60 3.15
N LEU A 318 22.26 -3.64 2.83
CA LEU A 318 21.81 -5.03 2.99
C LEU A 318 21.53 -5.37 4.46
N GLU A 319 22.43 -5.01 5.37
CA GLU A 319 22.22 -5.20 6.81
C GLU A 319 20.97 -4.46 7.28
N GLY A 320 20.83 -3.18 6.90
CA GLY A 320 19.67 -2.36 7.23
C GLY A 320 18.35 -2.95 6.75
N VAL A 321 18.29 -3.41 5.50
CA VAL A 321 17.12 -4.08 4.92
C VAL A 321 16.76 -5.34 5.70
N ILE A 322 17.74 -6.19 6.00
CA ILE A 322 17.50 -7.45 6.71
C ILE A 322 16.97 -7.18 8.12
N GLN A 323 17.56 -6.26 8.87
CA GLN A 323 17.08 -5.93 10.22
C GLN A 323 15.65 -5.38 10.19
N LEU A 324 15.32 -4.56 9.19
CA LEU A 324 13.98 -4.01 9.03
C LEU A 324 12.96 -5.11 8.74
N GLU A 325 13.26 -6.05 7.84
CA GLU A 325 12.37 -7.16 7.50
C GLU A 325 12.26 -8.22 8.62
N LEU A 326 13.27 -8.33 9.49
CA LEU A 326 13.21 -9.09 10.74
C LEU A 326 12.36 -8.42 11.83
N GLY A 327 11.79 -7.24 11.57
CA GLY A 327 11.02 -6.49 12.56
C GLY A 327 11.88 -5.85 13.65
N ARG A 328 13.13 -5.50 13.33
CA ARG A 328 14.09 -4.86 14.25
C ARG A 328 14.44 -3.44 13.79
N PRO A 329 13.46 -2.52 13.76
CA PRO A 329 13.64 -1.18 13.18
C PRO A 329 14.79 -0.40 13.84
N ALA A 330 14.96 -0.48 15.16
CA ALA A 330 16.02 0.22 15.88
C ALA A 330 17.44 -0.21 15.47
N GLN A 331 17.62 -1.47 15.02
CA GLN A 331 18.89 -2.01 14.53
C GLN A 331 19.12 -1.66 13.05
N ALA A 332 18.04 -1.34 12.32
CA ALA A 332 18.11 -0.97 10.92
C ALA A 332 18.49 0.51 10.69
N VAL A 333 18.21 1.41 11.64
CA VAL A 333 18.41 2.86 11.46
C VAL A 333 19.85 3.20 11.07
N LYS A 334 20.83 2.81 11.89
CA LYS A 334 22.23 3.19 11.66
C LYS A 334 22.79 2.66 10.33
N PRO A 335 22.65 1.36 9.97
CA PRO A 335 23.10 0.87 8.67
C PRO A 335 22.41 1.57 7.49
N LEU A 336 21.11 1.88 7.59
CA LEU A 336 20.38 2.59 6.53
C LEU A 336 20.80 4.07 6.43
N ALA A 337 21.14 4.71 7.54
CA ALA A 337 21.69 6.06 7.59
C ALA A 337 23.11 6.12 7.01
N GLU A 338 23.93 5.09 7.21
CA GLU A 338 25.22 4.97 6.53
C GLU A 338 25.04 4.73 5.02
N ALA A 339 24.10 3.87 4.64
CA ALA A 339 23.82 3.53 3.25
C ALA A 339 23.33 4.72 2.41
N ILE A 340 22.44 5.56 2.97
CA ILE A 340 21.80 6.63 2.22
C ILE A 340 22.79 7.71 1.77
N VAL A 341 23.87 7.93 2.52
CA VAL A 341 24.93 8.90 2.17
C VAL A 341 25.67 8.50 0.90
N GLY A 342 25.83 7.18 0.65
CA GLY A 342 26.44 6.66 -0.58
C GLY A 342 25.45 6.31 -1.68
N ARG A 343 24.14 6.21 -1.37
CA ARG A 343 23.07 5.78 -2.29
C ARG A 343 21.79 6.56 -2.00
N ALA A 344 21.79 7.80 -2.49
CA ALA A 344 20.75 8.80 -2.34
C ALA A 344 19.50 8.54 -3.19
N ASP A 345 18.85 7.38 -3.04
CA ASP A 345 17.65 7.02 -3.78
C ASP A 345 16.40 6.84 -2.89
N ASP A 346 15.23 6.87 -3.53
CA ASP A 346 13.94 6.69 -2.84
C ASP A 346 13.82 5.33 -2.14
N PHE A 347 14.56 4.31 -2.59
CA PHE A 347 14.48 2.96 -2.05
C PHE A 347 15.14 2.89 -0.67
N VAL A 348 16.31 3.51 -0.50
CA VAL A 348 17.00 3.62 0.79
C VAL A 348 16.26 4.60 1.70
N ALA A 349 15.85 5.76 1.17
CA ALA A 349 15.14 6.78 1.93
C ALA A 349 13.86 6.26 2.59
N LYS A 350 13.00 5.54 1.85
CA LYS A 350 11.76 4.97 2.39
C LYS A 350 12.00 3.92 3.48
N ARG A 351 13.10 3.17 3.39
CA ARG A 351 13.45 2.18 4.41
C ARG A 351 14.02 2.82 5.66
N LEU A 352 14.90 3.80 5.50
CA LEU A 352 15.40 4.59 6.62
C LEU A 352 14.24 5.28 7.35
N ALA A 353 13.31 5.86 6.59
CA ALA A 353 12.09 6.48 7.10
C ALA A 353 11.27 5.48 7.94
N ARG A 354 10.96 4.30 7.38
CA ARG A 354 10.22 3.23 8.08
C ARG A 354 10.95 2.73 9.32
N ALA A 355 12.28 2.60 9.27
CA ALA A 355 13.09 2.16 10.41
C ALA A 355 13.12 3.20 11.54
N ALA A 356 13.33 4.48 11.18
CA ALA A 356 13.36 5.59 12.12
C ALA A 356 11.97 5.79 12.78
N ALA A 357 10.90 5.79 11.98
CA ALA A 357 9.53 5.83 12.48
C ALA A 357 9.17 4.62 13.35
N GLY A 358 9.50 3.39 12.91
CA GLY A 358 9.21 2.18 13.68
C GLY A 358 9.98 2.05 14.99
N SER A 359 11.00 2.88 15.23
CA SER A 359 11.80 2.88 16.46
C SER A 359 11.81 4.20 17.22
N ALA A 360 11.18 5.25 16.68
CA ALA A 360 11.28 6.63 17.16
C ALA A 360 12.73 7.13 17.32
N ARG A 361 13.66 6.66 16.48
CA ARG A 361 15.08 7.05 16.51
C ARG A 361 15.45 7.85 15.27
N TYR A 362 15.90 9.08 15.49
CA TYR A 362 16.20 10.03 14.41
C TYR A 362 17.61 10.65 14.52
N ASP A 363 18.39 10.27 15.54
CA ASP A 363 19.71 10.86 15.82
C ASP A 363 20.67 10.72 14.64
N ASP A 364 20.68 9.55 13.98
CA ASP A 364 21.52 9.31 12.81
C ASP A 364 21.08 10.18 11.60
N VAL A 365 19.78 10.46 11.46
CA VAL A 365 19.24 11.33 10.40
C VAL A 365 19.56 12.80 10.70
N LEU A 366 19.46 13.21 11.96
CA LEU A 366 19.89 14.55 12.40
C LEU A 366 21.39 14.75 12.15
N ALA A 367 22.22 13.76 12.46
CA ALA A 367 23.66 13.82 12.19
C ALA A 367 23.99 13.94 10.69
N ILE A 368 23.16 13.36 9.80
CA ILE A 368 23.28 13.56 8.35
C ILE A 368 22.91 15.00 7.96
N LEU A 369 21.84 15.55 8.54
CA LEU A 369 21.38 16.92 8.26
C LEU A 369 22.31 17.99 8.80
N ASP A 370 22.93 17.77 9.96
CA ASP A 370 23.89 18.68 10.59
C ASP A 370 25.25 18.69 9.85
N ASP A 371 25.56 17.64 9.08
CA ASP A 371 26.75 17.57 8.24
C ASP A 371 26.44 18.07 6.82
N ALA A 372 27.05 19.19 6.45
CA ALA A 372 26.88 19.81 5.16
C ALA A 372 27.19 18.86 3.99
N GLY A 373 28.32 18.15 4.03
CA GLY A 373 28.73 17.26 2.95
C GLY A 373 27.78 16.06 2.80
N LYS A 374 27.36 15.46 3.92
CA LYS A 374 26.44 14.31 3.91
C LYS A 374 25.04 14.70 3.45
N SER A 375 24.50 15.80 3.97
CA SER A 375 23.17 16.28 3.58
C SER A 375 23.08 16.61 2.08
N GLU A 376 24.09 17.26 1.52
CA GLU A 376 24.18 17.50 0.06
C GLU A 376 24.29 16.20 -0.74
N ALA A 377 25.11 15.25 -0.28
CA ALA A 377 25.26 13.95 -0.94
C ALA A 377 23.95 13.14 -0.97
N VAL A 378 23.17 13.18 0.10
CA VAL A 378 21.85 12.51 0.19
C VAL A 378 20.79 13.26 -0.64
N GLY A 379 20.86 14.59 -0.66
CA GLY A 379 19.92 15.43 -1.40
C GLY A 379 18.57 15.61 -0.69
N VAL A 380 17.97 16.77 -0.95
CA VAL A 380 16.75 17.24 -0.29
C VAL A 380 15.58 16.28 -0.41
N ARG A 381 15.35 15.69 -1.59
CA ARG A 381 14.20 14.80 -1.85
C ARG A 381 14.22 13.55 -0.98
N ALA A 382 15.37 12.91 -0.81
CA ALA A 382 15.50 11.70 0.00
C ALA A 382 15.32 12.00 1.50
N LEU A 383 15.84 13.14 1.97
CA LEU A 383 15.66 13.59 3.35
C LEU A 383 14.20 13.97 3.63
N GLN A 384 13.51 14.65 2.70
CA GLN A 384 12.09 14.98 2.81
C GLN A 384 11.21 13.74 3.03
N ILE A 385 11.54 12.61 2.38
CA ILE A 385 10.81 11.34 2.61
C ILE A 385 10.89 10.93 4.09
N VAL A 386 12.07 11.04 4.70
CA VAL A 386 12.28 10.66 6.11
C VAL A 386 11.57 11.62 7.06
N VAL A 387 11.63 12.93 6.80
CA VAL A 387 10.96 13.96 7.60
C VAL A 387 9.43 13.79 7.54
N ASN A 388 8.88 13.60 6.34
CA ASN A 388 7.44 13.45 6.15
C ASN A 388 6.92 12.17 6.81
N GLU A 389 7.66 11.06 6.73
CA GLU A 389 7.27 9.83 7.41
C GLU A 389 7.28 9.99 8.94
N ALA A 390 8.22 10.75 9.50
CA ALA A 390 8.22 11.07 10.93
C ALA A 390 6.93 11.82 11.33
N PHE A 391 6.49 12.76 10.49
CA PHE A 391 5.25 13.49 10.72
C PHE A 391 4.03 12.56 10.67
N TYR A 392 3.88 11.75 9.60
CA TYR A 392 2.74 10.84 9.45
C TYR A 392 2.72 9.70 10.47
N ALA A 393 3.88 9.33 11.03
CA ALA A 393 3.98 8.41 12.15
C ALA A 393 3.54 9.02 13.50
N GLY A 394 3.17 10.31 13.53
CA GLY A 394 2.77 11.03 14.74
C GLY A 394 3.96 11.53 15.58
N HIS A 395 5.19 11.43 15.06
CA HIS A 395 6.40 11.89 15.74
C HIS A 395 6.65 13.37 15.43
N HIS A 396 5.70 14.23 15.82
CA HIS A 396 5.70 15.65 15.45
C HIS A 396 6.92 16.43 15.97
N GLU A 397 7.41 16.14 17.17
CA GLU A 397 8.61 16.79 17.74
C GLU A 397 9.88 16.44 16.95
N PRO A 398 10.18 15.15 16.64
CA PRO A 398 11.23 14.81 15.69
C PRO A 398 11.03 15.39 14.28
N ALA A 399 9.81 15.37 13.75
CA ALA A 399 9.50 15.90 12.43
C ALA A 399 9.81 17.40 12.32
N ALA A 400 9.43 18.18 13.35
CA ALA A 400 9.79 19.59 13.45
C ALA A 400 11.32 19.75 13.43
N LYS A 401 12.06 19.11 14.34
CA LYS A 401 13.53 19.23 14.42
C LYS A 401 14.24 18.88 13.12
N LEU A 402 13.84 17.78 12.48
CA LEU A 402 14.40 17.38 11.19
C LEU A 402 14.08 18.40 10.09
N GLY A 403 12.82 18.86 10.03
CA GLY A 403 12.37 19.87 9.07
C GLY A 403 13.09 21.21 9.26
N GLU A 404 13.37 21.63 10.50
CA GLU A 404 14.12 22.86 10.79
C GLU A 404 15.54 22.79 10.19
N ARG A 405 16.22 21.66 10.37
CA ARG A 405 17.57 21.44 9.80
C ARG A 405 17.54 21.34 8.28
N LEU A 406 16.53 20.65 7.75
CA LEU A 406 16.34 20.51 6.32
C LEU A 406 16.09 21.88 5.65
N PHE A 407 15.21 22.71 6.23
CA PHE A 407 14.96 24.07 5.76
C PHE A 407 16.22 24.94 5.89
N ALA A 408 16.92 24.88 7.02
CA ALA A 408 18.17 25.62 7.18
C ALA A 408 19.21 25.24 6.11
N ARG A 409 19.16 24.00 5.60
CA ARG A 409 20.10 23.50 4.60
C ARG A 409 19.71 23.83 3.16
N PHE A 410 18.44 23.68 2.80
CA PHE A 410 17.98 23.74 1.41
C PHE A 410 17.00 24.89 1.13
N GLY A 411 16.46 25.53 2.17
CA GLY A 411 15.61 26.72 2.06
C GLY A 411 14.27 26.51 1.34
N GLN A 412 13.78 25.28 1.18
CA GLN A 412 12.52 25.06 0.45
C GLN A 412 11.31 25.46 1.31
N ALA A 413 10.40 26.24 0.73
CA ALA A 413 9.17 26.68 1.40
C ALA A 413 8.32 25.53 1.95
N SER A 414 8.30 24.38 1.25
CA SER A 414 7.60 23.17 1.70
C SER A 414 8.14 22.62 3.02
N ASP A 415 9.44 22.75 3.27
CA ASP A 415 10.06 22.25 4.50
C ASP A 415 9.67 23.13 5.69
N ALA A 416 9.71 24.46 5.52
CA ALA A 416 9.22 25.40 6.54
C ALA A 416 7.71 25.24 6.81
N PHE A 417 6.92 24.99 5.77
CA PHE A 417 5.49 24.71 5.92
C PHE A 417 5.24 23.44 6.74
N ASN A 418 5.98 22.36 6.45
CA ASN A 418 5.85 21.11 7.20
C ASN A 418 6.29 21.25 8.66
N VAL A 419 7.29 22.09 8.95
CA VAL A 419 7.66 22.42 10.34
C VAL A 419 6.52 23.17 11.04
N ALA A 420 5.87 24.12 10.36
CA ALA A 420 4.70 24.81 10.89
C ALA A 420 3.56 23.84 11.22
N CYS A 421 3.27 22.87 10.34
CA CYS A 421 2.29 21.81 10.60
C CYS A 421 2.66 20.97 11.82
N ALA A 422 3.92 20.52 11.92
CA ALA A 422 4.41 19.74 13.06
C ALA A 422 4.28 20.48 14.39
N LEU A 423 4.65 21.76 14.43
CA LEU A 423 4.52 22.61 15.62
C LEU A 423 3.05 22.92 15.96
N GLY A 424 2.19 23.07 14.95
CA GLY A 424 0.75 23.21 15.11
C GLY A 424 0.12 22.02 15.81
N GLN A 425 0.50 20.79 15.41
CA GLN A 425 0.05 19.55 16.05
C GLN A 425 0.56 19.39 17.50
N LEU A 426 1.71 19.99 17.82
CA LEU A 426 2.24 20.05 19.20
C LEU A 426 1.58 21.13 20.07
N GLY A 427 0.67 21.95 19.51
CA GLY A 427 0.06 23.07 20.22
C GLY A 427 0.99 24.27 20.41
N ARG A 428 2.14 24.30 19.72
CA ARG A 428 3.14 25.39 19.79
C ARG A 428 2.80 26.51 18.81
N GLY A 429 1.64 27.12 19.01
CA GLY A 429 1.02 28.03 18.05
C GLY A 429 1.90 29.22 17.62
N ALA A 430 2.57 29.89 18.57
CA ALA A 430 3.46 31.01 18.27
C ALA A 430 4.66 30.59 17.39
N ASP A 431 5.30 29.47 17.70
CA ASP A 431 6.42 28.94 16.92
C ASP A 431 5.96 28.50 15.53
N ALA A 432 4.79 27.86 15.45
CA ALA A 432 4.20 27.41 14.20
C ALA A 432 3.88 28.59 13.26
N LEU A 433 3.34 29.70 13.79
CA LEU A 433 3.11 30.92 13.01
C LEU A 433 4.41 31.52 12.48
N GLY A 434 5.48 31.55 13.30
CA GLY A 434 6.79 32.02 12.85
C GLY A 434 7.38 31.16 11.72
N TRP A 435 7.16 29.84 11.76
CA TRP A 435 7.56 28.94 10.66
C TRP A 435 6.68 29.05 9.42
N LEU A 436 5.39 29.31 9.61
CA LEU A 436 4.46 29.59 8.51
C LEU A 436 4.84 30.87 7.78
N GLU A 437 5.25 31.90 8.51
CA GLU A 437 5.79 33.14 7.94
C GLU A 437 7.05 32.86 7.10
N LYS A 438 8.00 32.07 7.63
CA LYS A 438 9.20 31.65 6.87
C LYS A 438 8.84 30.89 5.59
N ALA A 439 7.79 30.05 5.62
CA ALA A 439 7.34 29.34 4.43
C ALA A 439 6.80 30.29 3.37
N ILE A 440 6.03 31.31 3.76
CA ILE A 440 5.53 32.36 2.87
C ILE A 440 6.71 33.13 2.25
N ASP A 441 7.66 33.57 3.10
CA ASP A 441 8.84 34.32 2.66
C ASP A 441 9.76 33.52 1.74
N ALA A 442 9.82 32.20 1.91
CA ALA A 442 10.56 31.28 1.05
C ALA A 442 9.84 30.98 -0.29
N GLY A 443 8.65 31.55 -0.54
CA GLY A 443 7.93 31.40 -1.80
C GLY A 443 7.00 30.19 -1.84
N LEU A 444 6.12 30.04 -0.84
CA LEU A 444 5.08 29.00 -0.82
C LEU A 444 4.24 29.00 -2.10
N SER A 445 4.27 27.88 -2.84
CA SER A 445 3.72 27.83 -4.21
C SER A 445 2.20 27.91 -4.29
N ASP A 446 1.48 27.42 -3.28
CA ASP A 446 0.03 27.56 -3.14
C ASP A 446 -0.30 28.14 -1.75
N PRO A 447 -0.39 29.47 -1.61
CA PRO A 447 -0.77 30.11 -0.35
C PRO A 447 -2.11 29.65 0.22
N SER A 448 -3.05 29.21 -0.62
CA SER A 448 -4.39 28.80 -0.17
C SER A 448 -4.39 27.48 0.62
N VAL A 449 -3.25 26.77 0.65
CA VAL A 449 -3.07 25.58 1.50
C VAL A 449 -3.18 25.94 2.98
N ILE A 450 -2.79 27.17 3.36
CA ILE A 450 -2.82 27.67 4.75
C ILE A 450 -4.24 27.61 5.35
N ASP A 451 -5.26 27.87 4.53
CA ASP A 451 -6.67 27.89 4.93
C ASP A 451 -7.32 26.49 4.90
N ARG A 452 -6.73 25.54 4.17
CA ARG A 452 -7.33 24.22 3.91
C ARG A 452 -6.68 23.09 4.69
N ASP A 453 -5.38 23.20 4.99
CA ASP A 453 -4.63 22.15 5.65
C ASP A 453 -5.09 21.94 7.09
N GLY A 454 -5.58 20.74 7.39
CA GLY A 454 -6.13 20.38 8.69
C GLY A 454 -5.10 20.48 9.81
N ASP A 455 -3.81 20.35 9.49
CA ASP A 455 -2.75 20.36 10.50
C ASP A 455 -2.53 21.76 11.11
N LEU A 456 -2.93 22.81 10.38
CA LEU A 456 -2.88 24.20 10.82
C LEU A 456 -4.19 24.67 11.44
N ALA A 457 -5.22 23.82 11.55
CA ALA A 457 -6.50 24.19 12.15
C ALA A 457 -6.38 24.86 13.53
N PRO A 458 -5.47 24.42 14.44
CA PRO A 458 -5.28 25.10 15.73
C PRO A 458 -4.80 26.54 15.63
N LEU A 459 -4.07 26.89 14.55
CA LEU A 459 -3.49 28.22 14.37
C LEU A 459 -4.52 29.26 13.92
N ARG A 460 -5.62 28.83 13.29
CA ARG A 460 -6.60 29.74 12.67
C ARG A 460 -7.36 30.62 13.67
N ALA A 461 -7.38 30.21 14.94
CA ALA A 461 -7.98 30.98 16.02
C ALA A 461 -7.05 32.08 16.56
N LEU A 462 -5.76 32.07 16.19
CA LEU A 462 -4.78 33.04 16.66
C LEU A 462 -4.90 34.36 15.89
N PRO A 463 -4.91 35.53 16.56
CA PRO A 463 -5.01 36.83 15.90
C PRO A 463 -3.95 37.06 14.81
N GLU A 464 -2.73 36.59 15.04
CA GLU A 464 -1.58 36.74 14.15
C GLU A 464 -1.73 35.94 12.85
N PHE A 465 -2.56 34.89 12.83
CA PHE A 465 -2.80 34.08 11.64
C PHE A 465 -3.41 34.90 10.50
N GLN A 466 -4.31 35.84 10.81
CA GLN A 466 -4.92 36.71 9.80
C GLN A 466 -3.88 37.62 9.13
N ALA A 467 -2.88 38.10 9.89
CA ALA A 467 -1.79 38.90 9.33
C ALA A 467 -0.95 38.08 8.34
N LEU A 468 -0.70 36.81 8.64
CA LEU A 468 0.01 35.90 7.73
C LEU A 468 -0.78 35.58 6.46
N ARG A 469 -2.11 35.44 6.54
CA ARG A 469 -2.97 35.26 5.36
C ARG A 469 -2.86 36.45 4.41
N VAL A 470 -2.91 37.66 4.95
CA VAL A 470 -2.72 38.89 4.16
C VAL A 470 -1.32 38.92 3.55
N LYS A 471 -0.28 38.58 4.32
CA LYS A 471 1.10 38.49 3.82
C LYS A 471 1.23 37.47 2.68
N ALA A 472 0.49 36.36 2.75
CA ALA A 472 0.46 35.33 1.72
C ALA A 472 -0.41 35.69 0.50
N GLY A 473 -0.99 36.90 0.44
CA GLY A 473 -1.81 37.37 -0.67
C GLY A 473 -3.25 36.82 -0.67
N LEU A 474 -3.72 36.28 0.46
CA LEU A 474 -5.09 35.78 0.61
C LEU A 474 -6.03 36.90 1.06
N ALA A 475 -7.30 36.80 0.64
CA ALA A 475 -8.33 37.73 1.06
C ALA A 475 -8.62 37.59 2.58
N THR A 476 -8.76 38.71 3.26
CA THR A 476 -9.28 38.76 4.63
C THR A 476 -10.71 38.22 4.63
N THR A 477 -10.98 37.25 5.51
CA THR A 477 -12.32 36.68 5.72
C THR A 477 -13.19 37.57 6.57
#